data_AF-A0A634DWL8-F1
#
_entry.id   AF-A0A634DWL8-F1
#
_cell.length_a   1.000
_cell.length_b   1.000
_cell.length_c   1.000
_cell.angle_alpha   90.00
_cell.angle_beta   90.00
_cell.angle_gamma   90.00
#
_symmetry.space_group_name_H-M   'P 1'
#
loop_
_entity.id
_entity.type
_entity.pdbx_description
1 polymer ?
#
loop_
_entity_poly.entity_id
_entity_poly.type
_entity_poly.pdbx_seq_one_letter_code
_entity_poly.pdbx_strand_id
1 'polypeptide(L)'
;IINNTKFINEKSFINMGPIKAITQQSQQSGYFLHYKMAEGNESIERSDGIGQIFNPLYDILSRNDRAIARTLKKEDLDPSNNFNKDSVRFIHDIILACGPLKLNELIEIAIKIFGKDSFYRKELLKHLGILMAIKIISCKDDFYYSLYKQYYFKYDFDMDSISSMFKVFFLK
;
A
#
# COMPACT_ATOMS: atom_id res chain seq x y z
N ILE A 1 21.31 9.30 5.61
CA ILE A 1 22.58 9.99 5.98
C ILE A 1 23.34 10.33 4.71
N ILE A 2 23.93 11.51 4.59
CA ILE A 2 24.78 11.87 3.44
C ILE A 2 26.20 12.08 3.96
N ASN A 3 27.20 11.40 3.36
CA ASN A 3 28.59 11.42 3.83
C ASN A 3 29.57 11.54 2.65
N ASN A 4 30.78 12.06 2.89
CA ASN A 4 31.80 12.13 1.85
C ASN A 4 32.33 10.72 1.54
N THR A 5 32.45 10.37 0.27
CA THR A 5 33.02 9.08 -0.19
C THR A 5 34.41 8.80 0.37
N LYS A 6 35.21 9.84 0.63
CA LYS A 6 36.58 9.70 1.17
C LYS A 6 36.58 9.01 2.53
N PHE A 7 35.56 9.22 3.34
CA PHE A 7 35.53 8.73 4.72
C PHE A 7 34.79 7.41 4.89
N ILE A 8 34.39 6.71 3.81
CA ILE A 8 33.57 5.48 3.92
C ILE A 8 34.21 4.42 4.83
N ASN A 9 35.53 4.24 4.74
CA ASN A 9 36.27 3.21 5.48
C ASN A 9 36.94 3.73 6.77
N GLU A 10 36.78 5.02 7.07
CA GLU A 10 37.44 5.66 8.19
C GLU A 10 36.72 5.40 9.51
N LYS A 11 37.45 5.42 10.63
CA LYS A 11 36.85 5.40 11.98
C LYS A 11 36.31 6.78 12.37
N SER A 12 35.37 7.29 11.59
CA SER A 12 34.74 8.59 11.81
C SER A 12 33.54 8.50 12.75
N PHE A 13 33.18 9.61 13.41
CA PHE A 13 31.96 9.71 14.23
C PHE A 13 30.71 9.30 13.43
N ILE A 14 30.61 9.73 12.17
CA ILE A 14 29.48 9.43 11.29
C ILE A 14 29.37 7.92 11.03
N ASN A 15 30.50 7.26 10.77
CA ASN A 15 30.52 5.81 10.51
C ASN A 15 30.25 4.99 11.77
N MET A 16 30.86 5.36 12.90
CA MET A 16 30.78 4.59 14.14
C MET A 16 29.50 4.83 14.92
N GLY A 17 28.85 5.97 14.74
CA GLY A 17 27.57 6.31 15.39
C GLY A 17 26.40 6.11 14.43
N PRO A 18 25.95 7.17 13.72
CA PRO A 18 24.74 7.13 12.91
C PRO A 18 24.66 5.98 11.89
N ILE A 19 25.70 5.76 11.08
CA ILE A 19 25.67 4.70 10.05
C ILE A 19 25.63 3.31 10.70
N LYS A 20 26.42 3.09 11.76
CA LYS A 20 26.45 1.82 12.49
C LYS A 20 25.10 1.54 13.17
N ALA A 21 24.48 2.55 13.78
CA ALA A 21 23.18 2.40 14.43
C ALA A 21 22.07 2.00 13.44
N ILE A 22 22.02 2.65 12.27
CA ILE A 22 21.06 2.30 11.21
C ILE A 22 21.32 0.87 10.73
N THR A 23 22.57 0.54 10.39
CA THR A 23 22.94 -0.80 9.89
C THR A 23 22.65 -1.92 10.89
N GLN A 24 22.67 -1.64 12.20
CA GLN A 24 22.36 -2.61 13.24
C GLN A 24 20.85 -2.79 13.47
N GLN A 25 20.03 -1.77 13.23
CA GLN A 25 18.57 -1.83 13.44
C GLN A 25 17.78 -2.28 12.21
N SER A 26 18.26 -2.01 11.00
CA SER A 26 17.56 -2.36 9.76
C SER A 26 18.04 -3.69 9.18
N GLN A 27 17.13 -4.64 8.94
CA GLN A 27 17.42 -5.86 8.14
C GLN A 27 17.69 -5.53 6.66
N GLN A 28 17.25 -4.36 6.20
CA GLN A 28 17.55 -3.81 4.88
C GLN A 28 18.74 -2.86 4.94
N SER A 29 19.43 -2.70 3.81
CA SER A 29 20.53 -1.74 3.64
C SER A 29 20.05 -0.34 4.07
N GLY A 30 20.68 0.25 5.10
CA GLY A 30 20.28 1.56 5.60
C GLY A 30 20.28 2.65 4.53
N TYR A 31 19.38 3.62 4.64
CA TYR A 31 19.29 4.75 3.71
C TYR A 31 20.43 5.76 3.95
N PHE A 32 21.58 5.50 3.36
CA PHE A 32 22.72 6.43 3.36
C PHE A 32 23.36 6.57 1.97
N LEU A 33 23.77 7.79 1.65
CA LEU A 33 24.29 8.22 0.36
C LEU A 33 25.70 8.75 0.55
N HIS A 34 26.57 8.44 -0.40
CA HIS A 34 27.92 8.96 -0.44
C HIS A 34 28.16 9.73 -1.73
N TYR A 35 28.84 10.87 -1.64
CA TYR A 35 29.35 11.58 -2.82
C TYR A 35 30.68 12.26 -2.54
N LYS A 36 31.34 12.69 -3.61
CA LYS A 36 32.59 13.43 -3.52
C LYS A 36 32.30 14.89 -3.12
N MET A 37 32.50 15.20 -1.84
CA MET A 37 32.45 16.59 -1.34
C MET A 37 33.78 17.27 -1.63
N ALA A 38 33.74 18.53 -2.05
CA ALA A 38 34.93 19.36 -2.21
C ALA A 38 35.55 19.65 -0.82
N GLU A 39 36.88 19.72 -0.75
CA GLU A 39 37.62 20.00 0.48
C GLU A 39 38.41 21.32 0.33
N GLY A 40 38.62 22.04 1.44
CA GLY A 40 39.40 23.29 1.48
C GLY A 40 38.54 24.56 1.44
N ASN A 41 39.15 25.74 1.52
CA ASN A 41 38.41 27.02 1.60
C ASN A 41 37.53 27.29 0.37
N GLU A 42 37.90 26.77 -0.80
CA GLU A 42 37.11 26.88 -2.02
C GLU A 42 35.89 25.95 -2.07
N SER A 43 35.73 25.02 -1.10
CA SER A 43 34.59 24.11 -1.06
C SER A 43 33.28 24.78 -0.67
N ILE A 44 33.34 25.97 -0.06
CA ILE A 44 32.16 26.78 0.27
C ILE A 44 31.62 27.45 -1.00
N GLU A 45 32.50 27.75 -1.97
CA GLU A 45 32.18 28.56 -3.16
C GLU A 45 32.07 27.73 -4.46
N ARG A 46 32.63 26.52 -4.50
CA ARG A 46 32.51 25.60 -5.66
C ARG A 46 31.39 24.59 -5.46
N SER A 47 30.71 24.23 -6.56
CA SER A 47 29.63 23.24 -6.51
C SER A 47 30.17 21.86 -6.16
N ASP A 48 29.60 21.27 -5.12
CA ASP A 48 29.78 19.87 -4.80
C ASP A 48 29.30 18.94 -5.93
N GLY A 49 29.88 17.74 -5.99
CA GLY A 49 29.43 16.67 -6.89
C GLY A 49 28.07 16.07 -6.52
N ILE A 50 27.14 16.87 -5.98
CA ILE A 50 25.83 16.41 -5.50
C ILE A 50 25.00 15.76 -6.62
N GLY A 51 25.26 16.08 -7.89
CA GLY A 51 24.66 15.37 -9.02
C GLY A 51 24.90 13.85 -9.00
N GLN A 52 25.99 13.40 -8.38
CA GLN A 52 26.33 11.98 -8.24
C GLN A 52 25.39 11.23 -7.29
N ILE A 53 24.71 11.93 -6.36
CA ILE A 53 23.73 11.27 -5.48
C ILE A 53 22.38 11.05 -6.14
N PHE A 54 22.08 11.65 -7.29
CA PHE A 54 20.74 11.58 -7.86
C PHE A 54 20.34 10.18 -8.31
N ASN A 55 21.23 9.41 -8.95
CA ASN A 55 20.91 8.03 -9.33
C ASN A 55 20.72 7.12 -8.09
N PRO A 56 21.64 7.10 -7.10
CA PRO A 56 21.42 6.31 -5.88
C PRO A 56 20.24 6.80 -5.04
N LEU A 57 19.97 8.11 -4.99
CA LEU A 57 18.81 8.68 -4.32
C LEU A 57 17.51 8.27 -5.02
N TYR A 58 17.50 8.32 -6.35
CA TYR A 58 16.41 7.81 -7.15
C TYR A 58 16.20 6.33 -6.83
N ASP A 59 17.23 5.49 -6.88
CA ASP A 59 17.11 4.06 -6.55
C ASP A 59 16.54 3.81 -5.14
N ILE A 60 16.94 4.61 -4.16
CA ILE A 60 16.40 4.55 -2.79
C ILE A 60 14.91 4.92 -2.76
N LEU A 61 14.51 6.00 -3.45
CA LEU A 61 13.14 6.52 -3.43
C LEU A 61 12.21 5.77 -4.40
N SER A 62 12.75 5.22 -5.48
CA SER A 62 12.05 4.51 -6.55
C SER A 62 11.91 3.03 -6.25
N ARG A 63 12.74 2.48 -5.33
CA ARG A 63 12.45 1.23 -4.64
C ARG A 63 11.18 1.42 -3.84
N ASN A 64 10.09 1.24 -4.56
CA ASN A 64 8.84 0.81 -3.99
C ASN A 64 9.12 -0.61 -3.52
N ASP A 65 9.72 -0.73 -2.33
CA ASP A 65 9.60 -1.91 -1.49
C ASP A 65 8.10 -2.03 -1.21
N ARG A 66 7.32 -2.41 -2.24
CA ARG A 66 5.99 -2.95 -2.06
C ARG A 66 6.23 -4.05 -1.06
N ALA A 67 5.76 -3.81 0.16
CA ALA A 67 5.87 -4.74 1.27
C ALA A 67 5.76 -6.15 0.71
N ILE A 68 6.76 -6.99 0.99
CA ILE A 68 6.85 -8.40 0.58
C ILE A 68 5.45 -8.91 0.30
N ALA A 69 5.16 -9.22 -0.97
CA ALA A 69 3.81 -9.61 -1.38
C ALA A 69 3.33 -10.73 -0.47
N ARG A 70 2.45 -10.39 0.48
CA ARG A 70 1.95 -11.31 1.49
C ARG A 70 0.70 -11.93 0.92
N THR A 71 0.71 -13.25 0.78
CA THR A 71 -0.52 -14.00 0.56
C THR A 71 -1.40 -13.85 1.80
N LEU A 72 -2.57 -13.27 1.62
CA LEU A 72 -3.55 -13.14 2.69
C LEU A 72 -4.35 -14.42 2.81
N LYS A 73 -4.64 -14.84 4.03
CA LYS A 73 -5.57 -15.94 4.25
C LYS A 73 -6.98 -15.40 4.14
N LYS A 74 -7.90 -16.29 3.77
CA LYS A 74 -9.32 -15.96 3.64
C LYS A 74 -9.87 -15.36 4.95
N GLU A 75 -9.46 -15.90 6.08
CA GLU A 75 -9.94 -15.50 7.40
C GLU A 75 -9.52 -14.06 7.76
N ASP A 76 -8.40 -13.58 7.22
CA ASP A 76 -7.92 -12.20 7.44
C ASP A 76 -8.80 -11.15 6.73
N LEU A 77 -9.58 -11.59 5.74
CA LEU A 77 -10.43 -10.75 4.89
C LEU A 77 -11.89 -10.72 5.35
N ASP A 78 -12.29 -11.58 6.29
CA ASP A 78 -13.67 -11.70 6.75
C ASP A 78 -14.09 -10.44 7.54
N PRO A 79 -15.03 -9.63 7.02
CA PRO A 79 -15.39 -8.36 7.63
C PRO A 79 -16.21 -8.52 8.92
N SER A 80 -16.78 -9.69 9.24
CA SER A 80 -17.51 -9.87 10.51
C SER A 80 -16.56 -9.95 11.70
N ASN A 81 -15.36 -10.49 11.48
CA ASN A 81 -14.35 -10.72 12.51
C ASN A 81 -13.20 -9.72 12.46
N ASN A 82 -13.01 -9.02 11.34
CA ASN A 82 -11.89 -8.12 11.12
C ASN A 82 -12.33 -6.72 10.71
N PHE A 83 -11.72 -5.71 11.32
CA PHE A 83 -11.80 -4.32 10.87
C PHE A 83 -10.41 -3.75 10.70
N ASN A 84 -9.75 -4.14 9.60
CA ASN A 84 -8.39 -3.75 9.30
C ASN A 84 -8.28 -3.27 7.84
N LYS A 85 -7.07 -2.82 7.45
CA LYS A 85 -6.82 -2.29 6.10
C LYS A 85 -7.11 -3.31 5.00
N ASP A 86 -6.84 -4.59 5.25
CA ASP A 86 -7.00 -5.66 4.26
C ASP A 86 -8.49 -6.00 4.07
N SER A 87 -9.25 -6.15 5.16
CA SER A 87 -10.70 -6.38 5.09
C SER A 87 -11.44 -5.19 4.44
N VAL A 88 -11.07 -3.94 4.75
CA VAL A 88 -11.62 -2.72 4.12
C VAL A 88 -11.36 -2.68 2.62
N ARG A 89 -10.13 -2.97 2.20
CA ARG A 89 -9.78 -3.04 0.78
C ARG A 89 -10.50 -4.17 0.06
N PHE A 90 -10.76 -5.27 0.75
CA PHE A 90 -11.44 -6.40 0.14
C PHE A 90 -12.90 -6.08 -0.14
N ILE A 91 -13.58 -5.37 0.76
CA ILE A 91 -14.94 -4.86 0.51
C ILE A 91 -14.98 -3.92 -0.70
N HIS A 92 -13.99 -3.05 -0.86
CA HIS A 92 -13.87 -2.24 -2.07
C HIS A 92 -13.76 -3.11 -3.33
N ASP A 93 -12.88 -4.11 -3.33
CA ASP A 93 -12.65 -4.96 -4.50
C ASP A 93 -13.90 -5.78 -4.86
N ILE A 94 -14.71 -6.21 -3.89
CA ILE A 94 -16.04 -6.81 -4.14
C ILE A 94 -16.96 -5.83 -4.87
N ILE A 95 -17.09 -4.59 -4.36
CA ILE A 95 -17.95 -3.57 -4.98
C ILE A 95 -17.46 -3.25 -6.40
N LEU A 96 -16.15 -3.18 -6.62
CA LEU A 96 -15.59 -2.94 -7.95
C LEU A 96 -15.89 -4.10 -8.91
N ALA A 97 -15.73 -5.34 -8.44
CA ALA A 97 -15.99 -6.54 -9.23
C ALA A 97 -17.47 -6.66 -9.61
N CYS A 98 -18.37 -6.56 -8.62
CA CYS A 98 -19.80 -6.77 -8.80
C CYS A 98 -20.51 -5.55 -9.44
N GLY A 99 -19.93 -4.35 -9.33
CA GLY A 99 -20.60 -3.11 -9.73
C GLY A 99 -21.47 -2.53 -8.61
N PRO A 100 -22.37 -1.57 -8.93
CA PRO A 100 -23.26 -0.97 -7.94
C PRO A 100 -24.12 -2.02 -7.25
N LEU A 101 -24.10 -2.06 -5.91
CA LEU A 101 -24.79 -3.09 -5.12
C LEU A 101 -25.34 -2.55 -3.80
N LYS A 102 -26.43 -3.15 -3.33
CA LYS A 102 -27.06 -2.83 -2.04
C LYS A 102 -26.31 -3.52 -0.90
N LEU A 103 -26.48 -3.00 0.32
CA LEU A 103 -25.91 -3.63 1.52
C LEU A 103 -26.35 -5.09 1.70
N ASN A 104 -27.60 -5.43 1.36
CA ASN A 104 -28.10 -6.79 1.49
C ASN A 104 -27.39 -7.75 0.52
N GLU A 105 -27.13 -7.31 -0.71
CA GLU A 105 -26.39 -8.09 -1.71
C GLU A 105 -24.94 -8.28 -1.26
N LEU A 106 -24.32 -7.25 -0.68
CA LEU A 106 -22.99 -7.35 -0.09
C LEU A 106 -22.94 -8.38 1.05
N ILE A 107 -23.96 -8.39 1.91
CA ILE A 107 -24.10 -9.38 2.99
C ILE A 107 -24.22 -10.79 2.40
N GLU A 108 -25.04 -10.99 1.36
CA GLU A 108 -25.18 -12.29 0.71
C GLU A 108 -23.87 -12.78 0.09
N ILE A 109 -23.11 -11.89 -0.57
CA ILE A 109 -21.79 -12.19 -1.11
C ILE A 109 -20.83 -12.57 0.02
N ALA A 110 -20.78 -11.79 1.11
CA ALA A 110 -19.95 -12.09 2.27
C ALA A 110 -20.29 -13.46 2.87
N ILE A 111 -21.58 -13.79 2.98
CA ILE A 111 -22.03 -15.10 3.47
C ILE A 111 -21.57 -16.24 2.55
N LYS A 112 -21.62 -16.03 1.23
CA LYS A 112 -21.16 -17.03 0.26
C LYS A 112 -19.65 -17.25 0.31
N ILE A 113 -18.88 -16.19 0.57
CA ILE A 113 -17.43 -16.28 0.67
C ILE A 113 -17.03 -16.87 2.02
N PHE A 114 -17.46 -16.28 3.14
CA PHE A 114 -16.91 -16.55 4.47
C PHE A 114 -17.75 -17.48 5.34
N GLY A 115 -19.04 -17.68 5.02
CA GLY A 115 -19.98 -18.45 5.83
C GLY A 115 -21.01 -17.56 6.51
N LYS A 116 -21.95 -18.14 7.26
CA LYS A 116 -23.02 -17.36 7.93
C LYS A 116 -22.50 -16.72 9.22
N ASP A 117 -22.77 -15.42 9.37
CA ASP A 117 -22.48 -14.64 10.58
C ASP A 117 -23.57 -13.57 10.77
N SER A 118 -23.97 -13.29 12.01
CA SER A 118 -24.99 -12.29 12.34
C SER A 118 -24.44 -10.86 12.37
N PHE A 119 -23.12 -10.68 12.47
CA PHE A 119 -22.46 -9.38 12.60
C PHE A 119 -22.25 -8.65 11.26
N TYR A 120 -22.43 -9.32 10.11
CA TYR A 120 -22.14 -8.74 8.79
C TYR A 120 -22.76 -7.37 8.57
N ARG A 121 -24.06 -7.19 8.86
CA ARG A 121 -24.72 -5.89 8.63
C ARG A 121 -24.01 -4.75 9.34
N LYS A 122 -23.69 -4.93 10.62
CA LYS A 122 -23.05 -3.91 11.45
C LYS A 122 -21.63 -3.63 10.98
N GLU A 123 -20.85 -4.68 10.76
CA GLU A 123 -19.44 -4.52 10.45
C GLU A 123 -19.23 -4.02 9.01
N LEU A 124 -20.00 -4.49 8.02
CA LEU A 124 -19.96 -3.97 6.65
C LEU A 124 -20.31 -2.47 6.59
N LEU A 125 -21.28 -2.00 7.38
CA LEU A 125 -21.58 -0.57 7.46
C LEU A 125 -20.38 0.25 7.95
N LYS A 126 -19.58 -0.26 8.88
CA LYS A 126 -18.34 0.41 9.30
C LYS A 126 -17.32 0.46 8.15
N HIS A 127 -17.16 -0.64 7.41
CA HIS A 127 -16.23 -0.72 6.27
C HIS A 127 -16.64 0.28 5.18
N LEU A 128 -17.93 0.28 4.82
CA LEU A 128 -18.51 1.22 3.85
C LEU A 128 -18.37 2.67 4.34
N GLY A 129 -18.59 2.93 5.62
CA GLY A 129 -18.39 4.24 6.23
C GLY A 129 -16.98 4.78 6.04
N ILE A 130 -15.95 3.96 6.30
CA ILE A 130 -14.55 4.34 6.04
C ILE A 130 -14.33 4.60 4.55
N LEU A 131 -14.73 3.66 3.68
CA LEU A 131 -14.53 3.77 2.24
C LEU A 131 -15.19 5.02 1.64
N MET A 132 -16.37 5.40 2.14
CA MET A 132 -17.04 6.64 1.76
C MET A 132 -16.33 7.87 2.31
N ALA A 133 -15.90 7.85 3.57
CA ALA A 133 -15.19 8.97 4.21
C ALA A 133 -13.90 9.33 3.46
N ILE A 134 -13.18 8.32 2.95
CA ILE A 134 -11.96 8.50 2.16
C ILE A 134 -12.23 8.59 0.64
N LYS A 135 -13.51 8.68 0.23
CA LYS A 135 -13.95 8.89 -1.17
C LYS A 135 -13.44 7.83 -2.16
N ILE A 136 -13.32 6.59 -1.71
CA ILE A 136 -13.01 5.44 -2.58
C ILE A 136 -14.29 4.86 -3.17
N ILE A 137 -15.39 4.89 -2.42
CA ILE A 137 -16.72 4.51 -2.89
C ILE A 137 -17.70 5.67 -2.68
N SER A 138 -18.86 5.57 -3.32
CA SER A 138 -20.01 6.44 -3.07
C SER A 138 -21.29 5.61 -2.97
N CYS A 139 -22.34 6.20 -2.43
CA CYS A 139 -23.66 5.60 -2.34
C CYS A 139 -24.69 6.51 -3.02
N LYS A 140 -25.51 5.94 -3.90
CA LYS A 140 -26.63 6.64 -4.54
C LYS A 140 -27.83 5.68 -4.61
N ASP A 141 -29.00 6.14 -4.16
CA ASP A 141 -30.23 5.35 -4.16
C ASP A 141 -30.07 3.97 -3.48
N ASP A 142 -29.34 3.93 -2.36
CA ASP A 142 -28.93 2.73 -1.60
C ASP A 142 -27.97 1.75 -2.31
N PHE A 143 -27.44 2.13 -3.48
CA PHE A 143 -26.40 1.38 -4.17
C PHE A 143 -25.01 1.96 -3.90
N TYR A 144 -24.13 1.11 -3.37
CA TYR A 144 -22.72 1.41 -3.20
C TYR A 144 -21.96 1.07 -4.49
N TYR A 145 -21.14 2.01 -4.97
CA TYR A 145 -20.34 1.83 -6.18
C TYR A 145 -18.95 2.41 -6.00
N SER A 146 -17.97 1.82 -6.69
CA SER A 146 -16.58 2.27 -6.59
C SER A 146 -16.32 3.52 -7.44
N LEU A 147 -15.61 4.49 -6.85
CA LEU A 147 -15.00 5.63 -7.56
C LEU A 147 -13.59 5.28 -8.06
N TYR A 148 -12.97 4.27 -7.46
CA TYR A 148 -11.61 3.83 -7.77
C TYR A 148 -11.62 2.57 -8.65
N LYS A 149 -11.09 2.66 -9.87
CA LYS A 149 -11.23 1.61 -10.90
C LYS A 149 -10.13 0.55 -10.88
N GLN A 150 -9.43 0.38 -9.77
CA GLN A 150 -8.34 -0.59 -9.64
C GLN A 150 -8.52 -1.44 -8.39
N TYR A 151 -8.31 -2.74 -8.53
CA TYR A 151 -8.28 -3.66 -7.40
C TYR A 151 -7.08 -3.37 -6.49
N TYR A 152 -7.27 -3.50 -5.18
CA TYR A 152 -6.19 -3.43 -4.20
C TYR A 152 -5.39 -4.72 -4.15
N PHE A 153 -6.04 -5.86 -4.40
CA PHE A 153 -5.39 -7.16 -4.39
C PHE A 153 -5.08 -7.65 -5.80
N LYS A 154 -4.04 -8.47 -5.88
CA LYS A 154 -3.79 -9.31 -7.06
C LYS A 154 -4.50 -10.64 -6.84
N TYR A 155 -5.39 -10.97 -7.76
CA TYR A 155 -6.11 -12.23 -7.76
C TYR A 155 -5.50 -13.17 -8.81
N ASP A 156 -5.43 -14.46 -8.51
CA ASP A 156 -5.00 -15.49 -9.46
C ASP A 156 -6.11 -15.91 -10.44
N PHE A 157 -7.29 -15.27 -10.34
CA PHE A 157 -8.44 -15.48 -11.20
C PHE A 157 -8.60 -14.33 -12.19
N ASP A 158 -9.27 -14.60 -13.31
CA ASP A 158 -9.66 -13.56 -14.27
C ASP A 158 -10.81 -12.71 -13.70
N MET A 159 -10.42 -11.66 -12.96
CA MET A 159 -11.36 -10.71 -12.35
C MET A 159 -12.11 -9.87 -13.39
N ASP A 160 -11.57 -9.70 -14.60
CA ASP A 160 -12.24 -8.94 -15.65
C ASP A 160 -13.42 -9.73 -16.22
N SER A 161 -13.23 -11.04 -16.44
CA SER A 161 -14.31 -11.95 -16.80
C SER A 161 -15.40 -12.03 -15.73
N ILE A 162 -15.00 -12.18 -14.45
CA ILE A 162 -15.95 -12.18 -13.32
C ILE A 162 -16.74 -10.87 -13.27
N SER A 163 -16.04 -9.73 -13.34
CA SER A 163 -16.70 -8.43 -13.28
C SER A 163 -17.68 -8.21 -14.43
N SER A 164 -17.32 -8.66 -15.63
CA SER A 164 -18.16 -8.59 -16.82
C SER A 164 -19.46 -9.39 -16.63
N MET A 165 -19.37 -10.60 -16.06
CA MET A 165 -20.55 -11.40 -15.75
C MET A 165 -21.49 -10.68 -14.78
N PHE A 166 -20.99 -10.18 -13.66
CA PHE A 166 -21.85 -9.47 -12.69
C PHE A 166 -22.54 -8.25 -13.29
N LYS A 167 -21.80 -7.44 -14.07
CA LYS A 167 -22.37 -6.25 -14.73
C LYS A 167 -23.45 -6.59 -15.75
N VAL A 168 -23.35 -7.72 -16.45
CA VAL A 168 -24.36 -8.16 -17.43
C VAL A 168 -25.61 -8.71 -16.73
N PHE A 169 -25.46 -9.40 -15.61
CA PHE A 169 -26.58 -10.09 -14.93
C PHE A 169 -27.31 -9.23 -13.89
N PHE A 170 -26.65 -8.30 -13.21
CA PHE A 170 -27.24 -7.51 -12.11
C PHE A 170 -27.69 -6.09 -12.50
N LEU A 171 -27.34 -5.59 -13.69
CA LEU A 171 -27.82 -4.29 -14.22
C LEU A 171 -29.07 -4.43 -15.12
N LYS A 172 -29.89 -5.47 -14.93
CA LYS A 172 -31.22 -5.58 -15.54
C LYS A 172 -32.33 -5.25 -14.56
#